data_AF-A0A9E2UCL8-F1
#
_entry.id   AF-A0A9E2UCL8-F1
#
_cell.length_a   1.000
_cell.length_b   1.000
_cell.length_c   1.000
_cell.angle_alpha   90.00
_cell.angle_beta   90.00
_cell.angle_gamma   90.00
#
_symmetry.space_group_name_H-M   'P 1'
#
loop_
_entity.id
_entity.type
_entity.pdbx_description
1 polymer ?
#
loop_
_entity_poly.entity_id
_entity_poly.type
_entity_poly.pdbx_seq_one_letter_code
_entity_poly.pdbx_strand_id
1 'polypeptide(L)' 'MTELLFRDDAYLRSCAAVVTAIDAAGIHLDRTVFYPAGGGQPGDAGLLRLSSGQSIAIVDTFKGALPDE' A
#
# COMPACT_ATOMS: atom_id res chain seq x y z
N MET A 1 11.17 -1.60 5.69
CA MET A 1 10.87 -2.57 4.62
C MET A 1 9.43 -3.02 4.70
N THR A 2 8.62 -2.70 3.68
CA THR A 2 7.25 -3.19 3.54
C THR A 2 7.18 -4.65 3.06
N GLU A 3 6.36 -5.49 3.70
CA GLU A 3 6.02 -6.84 3.23
C GLU A 3 5.03 -6.78 2.05
N LEU A 4 5.42 -7.34 0.90
CA LEU A 4 4.67 -7.25 -0.36
C LEU A 4 3.85 -8.51 -0.63
N LEU A 5 2.65 -8.58 -0.07
CA LEU A 5 1.81 -9.80 -0.05
C LEU A 5 1.38 -10.29 -1.43
N PHE A 6 1.26 -9.37 -2.39
CA PHE A 6 0.92 -9.69 -3.78
C PHE A 6 1.98 -10.57 -4.47
N ARG A 7 3.20 -10.69 -3.92
CA ARG A 7 4.23 -11.60 -4.44
C ARG A 7 3.95 -13.06 -4.07
N ASP A 8 3.31 -13.28 -2.93
CA ASP A 8 3.01 -14.62 -2.41
C ASP A 8 1.63 -15.09 -2.89
N ASP A 9 0.65 -14.20 -2.94
CA ASP A 9 -0.68 -14.46 -3.48
C ASP A 9 -1.19 -13.26 -4.31
N ALA A 10 -1.13 -13.40 -5.63
CA ALA A 10 -1.59 -12.38 -6.57
C ALA A 10 -3.11 -12.15 -6.56
N TYR A 11 -3.90 -13.03 -5.92
CA TYR A 11 -5.35 -12.88 -5.80
C TYR A 11 -5.79 -12.30 -4.45
N LEU A 12 -4.87 -12.10 -3.50
CA LEU A 12 -5.21 -11.54 -2.18
C LEU A 12 -5.63 -10.07 -2.31
N ARG A 13 -6.88 -9.77 -1.94
CA ARG A 13 -7.47 -8.42 -2.11
C ARG A 13 -7.52 -7.56 -0.86
N SER A 14 -7.18 -8.11 0.31
CA SER A 14 -7.20 -7.38 1.57
C SER A 14 -6.22 -7.97 2.57
N CYS A 15 -5.70 -7.09 3.44
CA CYS A 15 -4.88 -7.47 4.58
C CYS A 15 -5.09 -6.49 5.73
N ALA A 16 -4.76 -6.91 6.95
CA ALA A 16 -4.50 -5.98 8.03
C ALA A 16 -3.07 -5.43 7.87
N ALA A 17 -2.89 -4.15 8.17
CA ALA A 17 -1.59 -3.46 8.11
C ALA A 17 -1.54 -2.36 9.17
N VAL A 18 -0.33 -1.93 9.51
CA VAL A 18 -0.03 -0.82 10.41
C VAL A 18 0.55 0.32 9.59
N VAL A 19 0.06 1.53 9.83
CA VAL A 19 0.68 2.75 9.29
C VAL A 19 1.99 3.00 10.04
N THR A 20 3.09 2.98 9.31
CA THR A 20 4.44 3.18 9.87
C THR A 20 4.89 4.63 9.79
N ALA A 21 4.43 5.36 8.77
CA ALA A 21 4.69 6.79 8.59
C ALA A 21 3.59 7.46 7.75
N ILE A 22 3.48 8.78 7.89
CA ILE A 22 2.69 9.65 7.02
C ILE A 22 3.54 10.87 6.70
N ASP A 23 3.75 11.14 5.41
CA ASP A 23 4.54 12.27 4.94
C ASP A 23 3.97 12.88 3.64
N ALA A 24 4.76 13.72 2.96
CA ALA A 24 4.37 14.36 1.72
C ALA A 24 4.22 13.38 0.52
N ALA A 25 4.84 12.20 0.58
CA ALA A 25 4.70 11.16 -0.44
C ALA A 25 3.46 10.29 -0.19
N GLY A 26 3.02 10.15 1.07
CA GLY A 26 1.73 9.56 1.40
C GLY A 26 1.74 8.75 2.68
N ILE A 27 0.97 7.65 2.68
CA ILE A 27 0.84 6.73 3.80
C ILE A 27 1.75 5.53 3.56
N HIS A 28 2.60 5.23 4.55
CA HIS A 28 3.50 4.09 4.52
C HIS A 28 2.93 2.97 5.37
N LEU A 29 3.01 1.74 4.87
CA LEU A 29 2.50 0.55 5.55
C LEU A 29 3.64 -0.45 5.80
N ASP A 30 3.53 -1.20 6.89
CA ASP A 30 4.40 -2.34 7.17
C ASP A 30 4.20 -3.50 6.19
N ARG A 31 2.98 -3.64 5.63
CA ARG A 31 2.63 -4.64 4.63
C ARG A 31 1.48 -4.18 3.73
N THR A 32 1.41 -4.72 2.51
CA THR A 32 0.40 -4.28 1.54
C THR A 32 0.01 -5.35 0.52
N VAL A 33 -1.25 -5.30 0.08
CA VAL A 33 -1.75 -5.99 -1.13
C VAL A 33 -1.69 -5.10 -2.38
N PHE A 34 -1.51 -3.80 -2.23
CA PHE A 34 -1.45 -2.85 -3.34
C PHE A 34 -0.16 -3.02 -4.13
N TYR A 35 -0.27 -3.30 -5.42
CA TYR A 35 0.86 -3.26 -6.34
C TYR A 35 1.25 -1.81 -6.65
N PRO A 36 2.53 -1.42 -6.52
CA PRO A 36 2.95 -0.04 -6.81
C PRO A 36 3.07 0.22 -8.32
N ALA A 37 2.84 1.46 -8.71
CA ALA A 37 3.08 1.97 -10.05
C ALA A 37 4.53 1.72 -10.48
N GLY A 38 4.72 1.37 -11.75
CA GLY A 38 6.04 1.08 -12.30
C GLY A 38 6.00 0.56 -13.74
N GLY A 39 7.06 0.83 -14.51
CA GLY A 39 7.17 0.34 -15.89
C GLY A 39 6.09 0.88 -16.85
N GLY A 40 5.48 2.02 -16.54
CA GLY A 40 4.35 2.59 -17.29
C GLY A 40 2.97 2.07 -16.88
N GLN A 41 2.90 1.15 -15.90
CA GLN A 41 1.64 0.68 -15.32
C GLN A 41 1.23 1.56 -14.13
N PRO A 42 -0.04 1.99 -14.03
CA PRO A 42 -0.60 2.60 -12.84
C PRO A 42 -0.52 1.66 -11.62
N GLY A 43 -0.38 2.23 -10.43
CA GLY A 43 -0.47 1.46 -9.19
C GLY A 43 -1.92 1.07 -8.90
N ASP A 44 -2.08 0.13 -7.97
CA ASP A 44 -3.40 -0.27 -7.51
C ASP A 44 -4.07 0.86 -6.70
N ALA A 45 -5.39 0.94 -6.84
CA ALA A 45 -6.27 1.84 -6.10
C ALA A 45 -7.26 1.04 -5.24
N GLY A 46 -7.72 1.63 -4.14
CA GLY A 46 -8.61 0.96 -3.19
C GLY A 46 -8.89 1.76 -1.93
N LEU A 47 -8.99 1.09 -0.79
CA LEU A 47 -9.42 1.69 0.47
C LEU A 47 -8.56 1.20 1.64
N LEU A 48 -8.18 2.13 2.53
CA LEU A 48 -7.78 1.80 3.90
C LEU A 48 -9.00 1.94 4.81
N ARG A 49 -9.36 0.85 5.49
CA ARG A 49 -10.43 0.86 6.50
C ARG A 49 -9.82 1.03 7.88
N LEU A 50 -10.18 2.11 8.55
CA LEU A 50 -9.72 2.40 9.91
C LEU A 50 -10.57 1.66 10.93
N SER A 51 -10.02 1.41 12.13
CA SER A 51 -10.76 0.81 13.25
C SER A 51 -11.96 1.66 13.71
N SER A 52 -11.95 2.97 13.42
CA SER A 52 -13.09 3.86 13.65
C SER A 52 -14.28 3.61 12.72
N GLY A 53 -14.13 2.74 11.72
CA GLY A 53 -15.12 2.52 10.66
C GLY A 53 -15.02 3.50 9.48
N GLN A 54 -14.17 4.53 9.58
CA GLN A 54 -13.89 5.43 8.46
C GLN A 54 -13.05 4.74 7.38
N SER A 55 -13.14 5.24 6.15
CA SER A 55 -12.34 4.76 5.03
C SER A 55 -11.60 5.90 4.36
N ILE A 56 -10.33 5.66 4.02
CA ILE A 56 -9.49 6.57 3.23
C ILE A 56 -9.36 5.97 1.84
N ALA A 57 -9.67 6.75 0.80
CA ALA A 57 -9.46 6.33 -0.58
C ALA A 57 -7.97 6.38 -0.94
N ILE A 58 -7.46 5.28 -1.47
CA ILE A 58 -6.14 5.16 -2.08
C ILE A 58 -6.35 5.27 -3.58
N VAL A 59 -5.84 6.34 -4.19
CA VAL A 59 -6.05 6.65 -5.61
C VAL A 59 -4.91 6.14 -6.49
N ASP A 60 -3.72 5.95 -5.91
CA ASP A 60 -2.54 5.39 -6.57
C ASP A 60 -1.57 4.88 -5.48
N THR A 61 -0.64 4.02 -5.88
CA THR A 61 0.36 3.43 -4.98
C THR A 61 1.73 3.54 -5.64
N PHE A 62 2.76 3.97 -4.91
CA PHE A 62 4.13 4.10 -5.44
C PHE A 62 5.10 3.28 -4.60
N LYS A 63 6.18 2.83 -5.23
CA LYS A 63 7.29 2.21 -4.49
C LYS A 63 8.02 3.30 -3.70
N GLY A 64 8.33 3.04 -2.43
CA GLY A 64 9.16 3.92 -1.60
C GLY A 64 10.47 4.31 -2.29
N ALA A 65 10.94 5.53 -2.04
CA ALA A 65 12.09 6.11 -2.72
C ALA A 65 13.42 5.44 -2.32
N LEU A 66 13.46 4.78 -1.16
CA LEU A 66 14.66 4.10 -0.65
C LEU A 66 14.51 2.57 -0.75
N PRO A 67 15.59 1.84 -1.10
CA PRO A 67 15.55 0.40 -1.31
C PRO A 67 15.22 -0.44 -0.06
N ASP A 68 15.31 0.15 1.14
CA ASP A 68 15.12 -0.53 2.44
C ASP A 68 13.95 0.01 3.28
N GLU A 69 13.16 0.92 2.72
CA GLU A 69 11.93 1.45 3.35
C GLU A 69 10.74 0.49 3.22
#